data_AF-A0A9X7GBW4-F1
#
_entry.id   AF-A0A9X7GBW4-F1
#
_cell.length_a   1.000
_cell.length_b   1.000
_cell.length_c   1.000
_cell.angle_alpha   90.00
_cell.angle_beta   90.00
_cell.angle_gamma   90.00
#
_symmetry.space_group_name_H-M   'P 1'
#
loop_
_entity.id
_entity.type
_entity.pdbx_description
1 polymer ?
#
loop_
_entity_poly.entity_id
_entity_poly.type
_entity_poly.pdbx_seq_one_letter_code
_entity_poly.pdbx_strand_id
1 'polypeptide(L)'
;MKKTFYILSIFILCVSIQHVVHSQSDAPRLSSDCLEERKVRDEKYVKNIIQDIKSTFNLNIDEHSFWEVSKRDLEAAHLMYGGKENDSYYNSLTKIYDSGGFSEQPSLFVRAQEAFLLYKEKDNINVMKRLKLDVEKGEWLVIKTKKKKGKK
;
A
#
# COMPACT_ATOMS: atom_id res chain seq x y z
N MET A 1 0.43 60.37 -8.43
CA MET A 1 1.76 59.88 -8.03
C MET A 1 1.77 59.12 -6.70
N LYS A 2 1.14 59.58 -5.61
CA LYS A 2 1.20 58.84 -4.31
C LYS A 2 0.60 57.42 -4.35
N LYS A 3 -0.53 57.21 -5.03
CA LYS A 3 -1.23 55.89 -5.07
C LYS A 3 -0.43 54.79 -5.79
N THR A 4 0.34 55.13 -6.82
CA THR A 4 1.17 54.16 -7.56
C THR A 4 2.38 53.71 -6.75
N PHE A 5 2.97 54.60 -5.96
CA PHE A 5 4.07 54.24 -5.03
C PHE A 5 3.61 53.29 -3.92
N TYR A 6 2.38 53.45 -3.40
CA TYR A 6 1.83 52.52 -2.41
C TYR A 6 1.63 51.10 -2.95
N ILE A 7 1.12 50.98 -4.18
CA ILE A 7 0.91 49.67 -4.82
C ILE A 7 2.26 48.98 -5.07
N LEU A 8 3.26 49.72 -5.54
CA LEU A 8 4.60 49.17 -5.77
C LEU A 8 5.26 48.70 -4.47
N SER A 9 5.11 49.47 -3.39
CA SER A 9 5.64 49.13 -2.06
C SER A 9 5.00 47.85 -1.50
N ILE A 10 3.68 47.71 -1.62
CA ILE A 10 2.96 46.50 -1.20
C ILE A 10 3.40 45.29 -2.02
N PHE A 11 3.59 45.46 -3.34
CA PHE A 11 4.05 44.37 -4.21
C PHE A 11 5.46 43.90 -3.83
N ILE A 12 6.39 44.83 -3.58
CA ILE A 12 7.74 44.51 -3.13
C ILE A 12 7.71 43.80 -1.77
N LEU A 13 6.86 44.26 -0.84
CA LEU A 13 6.70 43.62 0.47
C LEU A 13 6.18 42.18 0.34
N CYS A 14 5.17 41.94 -0.51
CA CYS A 14 4.62 40.60 -0.76
C CYS A 14 5.65 39.64 -1.39
N VAL A 15 6.43 40.10 -2.38
CA VAL A 15 7.47 39.28 -3.01
C VAL A 15 8.61 38.96 -2.02
N SER A 16 8.95 39.91 -1.15
CA SER A 16 9.97 39.70 -0.11
C SER A 16 9.57 38.63 0.90
N ILE A 17 8.30 38.61 1.33
CA ILE A 17 7.77 37.61 2.27
C ILE A 17 7.75 36.21 1.61
N GLN A 18 7.41 36.12 0.31
CA GLN A 18 7.43 34.84 -0.40
C GLN A 18 8.83 34.23 -0.50
N HIS A 19 9.88 35.03 -0.69
CA HIS A 19 11.27 34.54 -0.71
C HIS A 19 11.73 34.01 0.66
N VAL A 20 11.32 34.63 1.77
CA VAL A 20 11.68 34.17 3.13
C VAL A 20 10.96 32.86 3.49
N VAL A 21 9.71 32.68 3.06
CA VAL A 21 8.96 31.43 3.32
C VAL A 21 9.52 30.24 2.52
N HIS A 22 10.10 30.48 1.34
CA HIS A 22 10.70 29.42 0.51
C HIS A 22 12.17 29.11 0.82
N SER A 23 12.83 29.85 1.74
CA SER A 23 14.21 29.55 2.15
C SER A 23 14.33 28.54 3.30
N GLN A 24 13.26 27.81 3.65
CA GLN A 24 13.40 26.53 4.35
C GLN A 24 13.89 25.47 3.33
N SER A 25 15.06 25.68 2.75
CA SER A 25 15.58 24.80 1.69
C SER A 25 16.22 23.52 2.21
N ASP A 26 16.50 23.38 3.51
CA ASP A 26 17.29 22.25 3.99
C ASP A 26 16.71 21.64 5.26
N ALA A 27 15.52 21.03 5.14
CA ALA A 27 15.14 19.99 6.07
C ALA A 27 16.27 18.92 6.06
N PRO A 28 16.80 18.52 7.22
CA PRO A 28 17.89 17.56 7.28
C PRO A 28 17.48 16.27 6.56
N ARG A 29 18.21 15.93 5.50
CA ARG A 29 18.01 14.67 4.78
C ARG A 29 18.61 13.54 5.60
N LEU A 30 17.90 12.42 5.67
CA LEU A 30 18.44 11.21 6.29
C LEU A 30 19.68 10.76 5.51
N SER A 31 20.68 10.25 6.22
CA SER A 31 21.84 9.61 5.58
C SER A 31 21.39 8.39 4.77
N SER A 32 22.18 8.02 3.75
CA SER A 32 21.98 6.76 3.01
C SER A 32 21.84 5.56 3.93
N ASP A 33 22.68 5.51 4.96
CA ASP A 33 22.74 4.39 5.90
C ASP A 33 21.45 4.31 6.74
N CYS A 34 20.93 5.47 7.17
CA CYS A 34 19.66 5.51 7.89
C CYS A 34 18.47 5.08 7.02
N LEU A 35 18.48 5.43 5.73
CA LEU A 35 17.46 5.00 4.78
C LEU A 35 17.49 3.48 4.57
N GLU A 36 18.69 2.91 4.43
CA GLU A 36 18.85 1.47 4.24
C GLU A 36 18.47 0.68 5.51
N GLU A 37 18.93 1.11 6.69
CA GLU A 37 18.55 0.49 7.96
C GLU A 37 17.04 0.51 8.20
N ARG A 38 16.38 1.62 7.84
CA ARG A 38 14.92 1.74 7.90
C ARG A 38 14.26 0.72 6.98
N LYS A 39 14.71 0.62 5.73
CA LYS A 39 14.16 -0.32 4.76
C LYS A 39 14.27 -1.77 5.25
N VAL A 40 15.44 -2.17 5.73
CA VAL A 40 15.69 -3.52 6.29
C VAL A 40 14.77 -3.80 7.48
N ARG A 41 14.59 -2.81 8.36
CA ARG A 41 13.71 -2.93 9.53
C ARG A 41 12.24 -3.08 9.13
N ASP A 42 11.78 -2.26 8.20
CA ASP A 42 10.40 -2.27 7.72
C ASP A 42 10.08 -3.60 7.00
N GLU A 43 10.99 -4.08 6.15
CA GLU A 43 10.87 -5.40 5.50
C GLU A 43 10.82 -6.56 6.52
N LYS A 44 11.69 -6.51 7.54
CA LYS A 44 11.70 -7.51 8.61
C LYS A 44 10.39 -7.50 9.40
N TYR A 45 9.85 -6.32 9.67
CA TYR A 45 8.59 -6.17 10.38
C TYR A 45 7.42 -6.75 9.59
N VAL A 46 7.30 -6.43 8.29
CA VAL A 46 6.29 -7.01 7.41
C VAL A 46 6.40 -8.53 7.35
N LYS A 47 7.61 -9.08 7.17
CA LYS A 47 7.84 -10.54 7.18
C LYS A 47 7.36 -11.20 8.47
N ASN A 48 7.62 -10.59 9.62
CA ASN A 48 7.16 -11.11 10.91
C ASN A 48 5.63 -11.12 11.02
N ILE A 49 4.96 -10.06 10.54
CA ILE A 49 3.49 -9.99 10.52
C ILE A 49 2.91 -11.13 9.69
N ILE A 50 3.43 -11.33 8.47
CA ILE A 50 2.95 -12.37 7.58
C ILE A 50 3.20 -13.76 8.15
N GLN A 51 4.36 -13.99 8.77
CA GLN A 51 4.67 -15.25 9.43
C GLN A 51 3.74 -15.53 10.63
N ASP A 52 3.41 -14.51 11.42
CA ASP A 52 2.42 -14.63 12.50
C ASP A 52 1.04 -15.00 11.96
N ILE A 53 0.60 -14.38 10.87
CA ILE A 53 -0.69 -14.69 10.23
C ILE A 53 -0.68 -16.13 9.67
N LYS A 54 0.36 -16.50 8.92
CA LYS A 54 0.52 -17.86 8.34
C LYS A 54 0.47 -18.92 9.44
N SER A 55 1.22 -18.74 10.52
CA SER A 55 1.21 -19.68 11.65
C SER A 55 -0.13 -19.71 12.40
N THR A 56 -0.77 -18.55 12.60
CA THR A 56 -2.08 -18.44 13.28
C THR A 56 -3.17 -19.24 12.57
N PHE A 57 -3.14 -19.27 11.24
CA PHE A 57 -4.13 -19.96 10.41
C PHE A 57 -3.64 -21.28 9.83
N ASN A 58 -2.43 -21.72 10.22
CA ASN A 58 -1.77 -22.93 9.73
C ASN A 58 -1.73 -22.99 8.19
N LEU A 59 -1.39 -21.86 7.56
CA LEU A 59 -1.28 -21.71 6.11
C LEU A 59 0.09 -22.18 5.66
N ASN A 60 0.12 -23.17 4.78
CA ASN A 60 1.32 -23.49 4.01
C ASN A 60 1.24 -22.74 2.68
N ILE A 61 1.75 -21.52 2.67
CA ILE A 61 1.93 -20.66 1.49
C ILE A 61 3.44 -20.54 1.33
N ASP A 62 4.02 -21.60 0.80
CA ASP A 62 5.41 -21.70 0.40
C ASP A 62 5.66 -20.87 -0.87
N GLU A 63 6.84 -20.26 -0.97
CA GLU A 63 7.21 -19.27 -2.01
C GLU A 63 7.15 -19.83 -3.45
N HIS A 64 7.09 -21.15 -3.62
CA HIS A 64 7.05 -21.79 -4.93
C HIS A 64 5.64 -22.07 -5.47
N SER A 65 4.59 -21.97 -4.65
CA SER A 65 3.21 -22.28 -5.07
C SER A 65 2.31 -21.05 -5.19
N PHE A 66 2.67 -19.95 -4.54
CA PHE A 66 2.00 -18.67 -4.64
C PHE A 66 3.01 -17.54 -4.84
N TRP A 67 2.66 -16.61 -5.73
CA TRP A 67 3.41 -15.38 -5.92
C TRP A 67 2.91 -14.33 -4.95
N GLU A 68 3.80 -13.71 -4.18
CA GLU A 68 3.45 -12.51 -3.44
C GLU A 68 3.34 -11.33 -4.42
N VAL A 69 2.22 -10.63 -4.37
CA VAL A 69 1.88 -9.53 -5.27
C VAL A 69 1.53 -8.32 -4.41
N SER A 70 2.30 -7.25 -4.50
CA SER A 70 1.96 -5.99 -3.82
C SER A 70 0.86 -5.25 -4.58
N LYS A 71 0.22 -4.27 -3.91
CA LYS A 71 -0.71 -3.34 -4.60
C LYS A 71 -0.05 -2.65 -5.80
N ARG A 72 1.23 -2.27 -5.65
CA ARG A 72 1.99 -1.65 -6.74
C ARG A 72 2.19 -2.60 -7.92
N ASP A 73 2.44 -3.87 -7.65
CA ASP A 73 2.58 -4.87 -8.72
C ASP A 73 1.26 -5.09 -9.46
N LEU A 74 0.13 -5.04 -8.75
CA LEU A 74 -1.21 -5.07 -9.37
C LEU A 74 -1.46 -3.85 -10.26
N GLU A 75 -1.16 -2.66 -9.77
CA GLU A 75 -1.29 -1.41 -10.53
C GLU A 75 -0.38 -1.43 -11.77
N ALA A 76 0.86 -1.87 -11.62
CA ALA A 76 1.81 -2.00 -12.72
C ALA A 76 1.34 -3.03 -13.76
N ALA A 77 0.85 -4.19 -13.34
CA ALA A 77 0.30 -5.19 -14.24
C ALA A 77 -0.90 -4.64 -15.03
N HIS A 78 -1.83 -3.95 -14.35
CA HIS A 78 -2.97 -3.32 -15.01
C HIS A 78 -2.52 -2.32 -16.08
N LEU A 79 -1.51 -1.48 -15.79
CA LEU A 79 -0.94 -0.54 -16.76
C LEU A 79 -0.23 -1.26 -17.93
N MET A 80 0.59 -2.28 -17.65
CA MET A 80 1.37 -3.01 -18.65
C MET A 80 0.49 -3.80 -19.63
N TYR A 81 -0.61 -4.40 -19.16
CA TYR A 81 -1.54 -5.16 -20.00
C TYR A 81 -2.63 -4.30 -20.66
N GLY A 82 -2.42 -2.97 -20.70
CA GLY A 82 -3.22 -2.04 -21.49
C GLY A 82 -4.44 -1.46 -20.77
N GLY A 83 -4.55 -1.65 -19.45
CA GLY A 83 -5.46 -0.90 -18.58
C GLY A 83 -6.88 -0.79 -19.13
N LYS A 84 -7.50 -1.92 -19.49
CA LYS A 84 -8.86 -1.90 -20.05
C LYS A 84 -9.81 -1.26 -19.04
N GLU A 85 -10.68 -0.37 -19.54
CA GLU A 85 -11.71 0.30 -18.73
C GLU A 85 -12.58 -0.71 -17.93
N ASN A 86 -12.78 -1.91 -18.50
CA ASN A 86 -13.43 -3.05 -17.85
C ASN A 86 -12.48 -4.24 -17.63
N ASP A 87 -11.43 -4.05 -16.83
CA ASP A 87 -10.60 -5.14 -16.31
C ASP A 87 -11.24 -5.74 -15.03
N SER A 88 -12.16 -6.69 -15.20
CA SER A 88 -12.88 -7.31 -14.06
C SER A 88 -11.94 -8.05 -13.10
N TYR A 89 -10.86 -8.65 -13.59
CA TYR A 89 -9.86 -9.34 -12.78
C TYR A 89 -9.16 -8.36 -11.83
N TYR A 90 -8.62 -7.26 -12.39
CA TYR A 90 -7.98 -6.22 -11.60
C TYR A 90 -8.98 -5.53 -10.67
N ASN A 91 -10.13 -5.10 -11.21
CA ASN A 91 -11.11 -4.31 -10.46
C ASN A 91 -11.65 -5.06 -9.24
N SER A 92 -11.96 -6.36 -9.39
CA SER A 92 -12.44 -7.18 -8.28
C SER A 92 -11.37 -7.36 -7.19
N LEU A 93 -10.12 -7.62 -7.57
CA LEU A 93 -9.01 -7.81 -6.64
C LEU A 93 -8.63 -6.50 -5.93
N THR A 94 -8.55 -5.39 -6.65
CA THR A 94 -8.29 -4.05 -6.12
C THR A 94 -9.37 -3.62 -5.14
N LYS A 95 -10.65 -3.87 -5.44
CA LYS A 95 -11.76 -3.61 -4.50
C LYS A 95 -11.62 -4.40 -3.21
N ILE A 96 -11.16 -5.65 -3.28
CA ILE A 96 -10.92 -6.48 -2.08
C ILE A 96 -9.74 -5.95 -1.27
N TYR A 97 -8.72 -5.43 -1.95
CA TYR A 97 -7.62 -4.70 -1.32
C TYR A 97 -8.15 -3.45 -0.61
N ASP A 98 -8.82 -2.53 -1.31
CA ASP A 98 -9.24 -1.24 -0.76
C ASP A 98 -10.29 -1.33 0.36
N SER A 99 -11.07 -2.41 0.40
CA SER A 99 -12.05 -2.67 1.47
C SER A 99 -11.44 -3.28 2.74
N GLY A 100 -10.13 -3.53 2.78
CA GLY A 100 -9.46 -4.02 3.97
C GLY A 100 -9.21 -2.90 4.97
N GLY A 101 -9.77 -3.00 6.17
CA GLY A 101 -9.49 -2.12 7.30
C GLY A 101 -8.09 -2.35 7.88
N PHE A 102 -7.06 -2.28 7.04
CA PHE A 102 -5.68 -2.61 7.35
C PHE A 102 -5.11 -1.62 8.37
N SER A 103 -4.49 -2.13 9.43
CA SER A 103 -3.60 -1.31 10.27
C SER A 103 -2.16 -1.33 9.76
N GLU A 104 -1.79 -2.37 9.02
CA GLU A 104 -0.44 -2.64 8.53
C GLU A 104 -0.49 -3.03 7.05
N GLN A 105 0.65 -3.02 6.37
CA GLN A 105 0.72 -3.39 4.95
C GLN A 105 0.19 -4.83 4.73
N PRO A 106 -0.85 -5.01 3.91
CA PRO A 106 -1.36 -6.34 3.57
C PRO A 106 -0.45 -7.03 2.55
N SER A 107 -0.42 -8.36 2.57
CA SER A 107 0.23 -9.19 1.55
C SER A 107 -0.80 -10.04 0.82
N LEU A 108 -0.78 -9.98 -0.51
CA LEU A 108 -1.59 -10.80 -1.37
C LEU A 108 -0.73 -11.89 -1.99
N PHE A 109 -1.14 -13.14 -1.83
CA PHE A 109 -0.50 -14.32 -2.41
C PHE A 109 -1.41 -14.90 -3.48
N VAL A 110 -0.97 -14.94 -4.74
CA VAL A 110 -1.79 -15.32 -5.90
C VAL A 110 -1.21 -16.54 -6.61
N ARG A 111 -2.09 -17.43 -7.03
CA ARG A 111 -1.85 -18.45 -8.06
C ARG A 111 -3.06 -18.53 -8.99
N ALA A 112 -2.98 -19.35 -10.05
CA ALA A 112 -3.91 -19.39 -11.17
C ALA A 112 -5.40 -19.14 -10.83
N GLN A 113 -5.99 -19.83 -9.85
CA GLN A 113 -7.41 -19.69 -9.49
C GLN A 113 -7.65 -19.51 -7.99
N GLU A 114 -6.60 -19.23 -7.24
CA GLU A 114 -6.69 -19.11 -5.78
C GLU A 114 -5.76 -18.01 -5.30
N ALA A 115 -6.22 -17.23 -4.34
CA ALA A 115 -5.37 -16.26 -3.68
C ALA A 115 -5.66 -16.18 -2.18
N PHE A 116 -4.71 -15.63 -1.44
CA PHE A 116 -4.83 -15.30 -0.03
C PHE A 116 -4.46 -13.85 0.18
N LEU A 117 -5.37 -13.06 0.74
CA LEU A 117 -5.06 -11.72 1.24
C LEU A 117 -4.89 -11.82 2.76
N LEU A 118 -3.67 -11.55 3.22
CA LEU A 118 -3.24 -11.65 4.61
C LEU A 118 -2.93 -10.25 5.15
N TYR A 119 -3.48 -9.91 6.31
CA TYR A 119 -3.24 -8.61 6.94
C TYR A 119 -3.55 -8.61 8.42
N LYS A 120 -3.07 -7.56 9.12
CA LYS A 120 -3.51 -7.23 10.48
C LYS A 120 -4.52 -6.08 10.45
N GLU A 121 -5.58 -6.24 11.24
CA GLU A 121 -6.48 -5.16 11.64
C GLU A 121 -5.99 -4.53 12.96
N LYS A 122 -6.67 -3.46 13.38
CA LYS A 122 -6.51 -2.86 14.71
C LYS A 122 -6.61 -3.91 15.82
N ASP A 123 -6.02 -3.61 16.96
CA ASP A 123 -5.92 -4.52 18.11
C ASP A 123 -5.22 -5.83 17.79
N ASN A 124 -4.29 -5.83 16.83
CA ASN A 124 -3.46 -6.99 16.53
C ASN A 124 -4.27 -8.24 16.13
N ILE A 125 -5.35 -8.03 15.37
CA ILE A 125 -6.18 -9.12 14.86
C ILE A 125 -5.62 -9.55 13.50
N ASN A 126 -5.18 -10.81 13.42
CA ASN A 126 -4.79 -11.44 12.17
C ASN A 126 -6.03 -11.74 11.35
N VAL A 127 -5.98 -11.39 10.07
CA VAL A 127 -7.05 -11.66 9.10
C VAL A 127 -6.48 -12.40 7.91
N MET A 128 -7.20 -13.46 7.52
CA MET A 128 -6.99 -14.17 6.28
C MET A 128 -8.28 -14.15 5.48
N LYS A 129 -8.20 -13.64 4.25
CA LYS A 129 -9.22 -13.82 3.23
C LYS A 129 -8.70 -14.81 2.19
N ARG A 130 -9.45 -15.88 1.92
CA ARG A 130 -9.21 -16.79 0.80
C ARG A 130 -10.08 -16.35 -0.35
N LEU A 131 -9.47 -16.21 -1.52
CA LEU A 131 -10.11 -15.81 -2.75
C LEU A 131 -10.09 -16.96 -3.74
N LYS A 132 -11.12 -17.03 -4.59
CA LYS A 132 -11.18 -17.91 -5.74
C LYS A 132 -11.52 -17.07 -6.96
N LEU A 133 -10.91 -17.41 -8.09
CA LEU A 133 -11.26 -16.80 -9.36
C LEU A 133 -12.52 -17.45 -9.93
N ASP A 134 -13.55 -16.65 -10.16
CA ASP A 134 -14.69 -17.01 -11.01
C ASP A 134 -14.26 -16.82 -12.47
N VAL A 135 -13.98 -17.92 -13.17
CA VAL A 135 -13.45 -17.89 -14.54
C VAL A 135 -14.52 -17.41 -15.54
N GLU A 136 -15.80 -17.65 -15.26
CA GLU A 136 -16.90 -17.24 -16.15
C GLU A 136 -17.10 -15.72 -16.11
N LYS A 137 -16.97 -15.13 -14.92
CA LYS A 137 -17.12 -13.67 -14.72
C LYS A 137 -15.81 -12.90 -14.83
N GLY A 138 -14.68 -13.60 -14.72
CA GLY A 138 -13.35 -12.99 -14.61
C GLY A 138 -13.18 -12.19 -13.32
N GLU A 139 -13.79 -12.62 -12.22
CA GLU A 139 -13.79 -11.87 -10.95
C GLU A 139 -13.22 -12.69 -9.80
N TRP A 140 -12.42 -12.04 -8.95
CA TRP A 140 -11.98 -12.61 -7.69
C TRP A 140 -13.07 -12.49 -6.64
N LEU A 141 -13.44 -13.61 -6.04
CA LEU A 141 -14.46 -13.69 -5.01
C LEU A 141 -13.84 -14.13 -3.68
N VAL A 142 -14.17 -13.42 -2.60
CA VAL A 142 -13.80 -13.85 -1.25
C VAL A 142 -14.69 -15.02 -0.84
N ILE A 143 -14.12 -16.22 -0.83
CA ILE A 143 -14.84 -17.45 -0.46
C ILE A 143 -14.74 -17.77 1.04
N LYS A 144 -13.79 -17.15 1.74
CA LYS A 144 -13.60 -17.39 3.18
C LYS A 144 -12.88 -16.23 3.84
N THR A 145 -13.37 -15.82 5.01
CA THR A 145 -12.68 -14.89 5.89
C THR A 145 -12.49 -15.54 7.25
N LYS A 146 -11.28 -15.51 7.80
CA LYS A 146 -10.99 -15.89 9.18
C LYS A 146 -10.32 -14.72 9.90
N LYS A 147 -10.69 -14.51 11.15
CA LYS A 147 -10.09 -13.52 12.05
C LYS A 147 -9.66 -14.22 13.34
N LYS A 148 -8.49 -13.88 13.86
CA LYS A 148 -7.98 -14.41 15.15
C LYS A 148 -6.98 -13.44 15.75
N LYS A 149 -6.91 -13.37 17.08
CA LYS A 149 -5.90 -12.55 17.75
C LYS A 149 -4.49 -13.04 17.38
N GLY A 150 -3.65 -12.13 16.92
CA GLY A 150 -2.25 -12.40 16.57
C GLY A 150 -1.31 -12.19 17.75
N LYS A 151 -0.04 -12.51 17.53
CA LYS A 151 1.05 -12.22 18.47
C LYS A 151 1.52 -10.77 18.30
N LYS A 152 1.93 -10.15 19.40
CA LYS A 152 2.53 -8.80 19.38
C LYS A 152 3.92 -8.87 18.76
#